data_AF-A0A845KX45-F1
#
_entry.id   AF-A0A845KX45-F1
#
_cell.length_a   1.000
_cell.length_b   1.000
_cell.length_c   1.000
_cell.angle_alpha   90.00
_cell.angle_beta   90.00
_cell.angle_gamma   90.00
#
_symmetry.space_group_name_H-M   'P 1'
#
loop_
_entity.id
_entity.type
_entity.pdbx_description
1 polymer ?
#
loop_
_entity_poly.entity_id
_entity_poly.type
_entity_poly.pdbx_seq_one_letter_code
_entity_poly.pdbx_strand_id
1 'polypeptide(L)'
;MKFTTWDKFNPDEHKNTTIVIADGLPLHKQLRIKRQIEGFTQQELAEILGLEYFSRVSSIESGKELLETGKRPHIQIERIKQYLYEEDYQNGELVK
;
A
#
# COMPACT_ATOMS: atom_id res chain seq x y z
N MET A 1 12.02 2.34 9.07
CA MET A 1 12.58 1.37 8.10
C MET A 1 12.81 2.16 6.81
N LYS A 2 14.01 2.11 6.22
CA LYS A 2 14.28 2.79 4.94
C LYS A 2 13.93 1.83 3.81
N PHE A 3 13.11 2.27 2.86
CA PHE A 3 12.71 1.50 1.70
C PHE A 3 13.38 2.09 0.45
N THR A 4 13.82 1.23 -0.46
CA THR A 4 14.48 1.59 -1.72
C THR A 4 13.79 0.89 -2.88
N THR A 5 13.67 1.57 -4.02
CA THR A 5 13.18 0.98 -5.27
C THR A 5 14.26 0.11 -5.90
N TRP A 6 13.86 -0.85 -6.74
CA TRP A 6 14.77 -1.78 -7.40
C TRP A 6 15.89 -1.06 -8.18
N ASP A 7 15.55 0.03 -8.87
CA ASP A 7 16.49 0.80 -9.70
C ASP A 7 17.59 1.50 -8.88
N LYS A 8 17.36 1.67 -7.57
CA LYS A 8 18.30 2.29 -6.62
C LYS A 8 18.87 1.28 -5.62
N PHE A 9 18.55 0.00 -5.79
CA PHE A 9 19.00 -1.06 -4.89
C PHE A 9 20.36 -1.59 -5.34
N ASN A 10 21.41 -1.29 -4.58
CA ASN A 10 22.71 -1.93 -4.72
C ASN A 10 22.82 -3.11 -3.73
N PRO A 11 22.81 -4.38 -4.18
CA PRO A 11 22.87 -5.55 -3.29
C PRO A 11 24.14 -5.58 -2.42
N ASP A 12 25.25 -5.06 -2.94
CA ASP A 12 26.55 -5.12 -2.26
C ASP A 12 26.67 -4.14 -1.07
N GLU A 13 25.92 -3.04 -1.11
CA GLU A 13 25.80 -2.06 -0.02
C GLU A 13 24.81 -2.47 1.08
N HIS A 14 24.02 -3.51 0.79
CA HIS A 14 22.81 -3.85 1.54
C HIS A 14 22.83 -5.30 2.03
N LYS A 15 23.95 -5.72 2.62
CA LYS A 15 24.19 -7.10 3.11
C LYS A 15 23.17 -7.63 4.13
N ASN A 16 22.38 -6.77 4.77
CA ASN A 16 21.33 -7.12 5.73
C ASN A 16 19.93 -6.67 5.29
N THR A 17 19.69 -6.51 3.99
CA THR A 17 18.40 -6.04 3.47
C THR A 17 17.49 -7.19 3.05
N THR A 18 16.26 -7.18 3.57
CA THR A 18 15.21 -8.11 3.16
C THR A 18 14.52 -7.59 1.89
N ILE A 19 14.60 -8.34 0.80
CA ILE A 19 13.84 -8.07 -0.42
C ILE A 19 12.46 -8.72 -0.28
N VAL A 20 11.41 -7.93 -0.49
CA VAL A 20 10.02 -8.41 -0.48
C VAL A 20 9.45 -8.33 -1.88
N ILE A 21 9.18 -9.49 -2.48
CA ILE A 21 8.44 -9.58 -3.75
C ILE A 21 6.94 -9.63 -3.40
N ALA A 22 6.25 -8.51 -3.58
CA ALA A 22 4.87 -8.35 -3.14
C ALA A 22 3.83 -9.04 -4.06
N ASP A 23 4.24 -9.43 -5.28
CA ASP A 23 3.35 -9.89 -6.36
C ASP A 23 2.56 -11.17 -6.01
N GLY A 24 3.11 -12.01 -5.11
CA GLY A 24 2.43 -13.21 -4.62
C GLY A 24 1.63 -13.02 -3.33
N LEU A 25 1.57 -11.82 -2.76
CA LEU A 25 0.88 -11.56 -1.50
C LEU A 25 -0.60 -11.21 -1.72
N PRO A 26 -1.50 -11.54 -0.78
CA PRO A 26 -2.87 -11.04 -0.81
C PRO A 26 -2.94 -9.50 -0.87
N LEU A 27 -3.94 -8.96 -1.57
CA LEU A 27 -4.13 -7.51 -1.77
C LEU A 27 -4.00 -6.67 -0.49
N HIS A 28 -4.58 -7.14 0.62
CA HIS A 28 -4.49 -6.42 1.90
C HIS A 28 -3.06 -6.27 2.42
N LYS A 29 -2.18 -7.25 2.15
CA LYS A 29 -0.77 -7.17 2.52
C LYS A 29 0.00 -6.27 1.57
N GLN A 30 -0.29 -6.33 0.26
CA GLN A 30 0.30 -5.41 -0.72
C GLN A 30 0.00 -3.96 -0.34
N LEU A 31 -1.26 -3.66 0.01
CA LEU A 31 -1.71 -2.33 0.44
C LEU A 31 -0.92 -1.83 1.66
N ARG A 32 -0.80 -2.68 2.68
CA ARG A 32 -0.05 -2.35 3.90
C ARG A 32 1.42 -2.07 3.61
N ILE A 33 2.05 -2.88 2.76
CA ILE A 33 3.46 -2.73 2.41
C ILE A 33 3.67 -1.43 1.66
N LYS A 34 2.87 -1.14 0.61
CA LYS A 34 2.99 0.10 -0.16
C LYS A 34 2.84 1.33 0.74
N ARG A 35 1.82 1.36 1.60
CA ARG A 35 1.61 2.44 2.57
C ARG A 35 2.83 2.68 3.45
N GLN A 36 3.43 1.60 3.97
CA GLN A 36 4.61 1.70 4.83
C GLN A 36 5.86 2.17 4.07
N ILE A 37 6.01 1.77 2.81
CA ILE A 37 7.09 2.22 1.93
C ILE A 37 7.00 3.72 1.67
N GLU A 38 5.79 4.20 1.39
CA GLU A 38 5.51 5.61 1.07
C GLU A 38 5.43 6.50 2.32
N GLY A 39 5.51 5.90 3.51
CA GLY A 39 5.57 6.64 4.79
C GLY A 39 4.22 7.12 5.32
N PHE A 40 3.11 6.64 4.76
CA PHE A 40 1.77 7.06 5.14
C PHE A 40 1.28 6.42 6.45
N THR A 41 0.59 7.22 7.25
CA THR A 41 -0.29 6.75 8.32
C THR A 41 -1.55 6.10 7.75
N GLN A 42 -2.27 5.33 8.57
CA GLN A 42 -3.55 4.74 8.16
C GLN A 42 -4.64 5.79 7.90
N GLN A 43 -4.53 6.96 8.52
CA GLN A 43 -5.47 8.06 8.30
C GLN A 43 -5.24 8.73 6.94
N GLU A 44 -3.98 9.02 6.59
CA GLU A 44 -3.64 9.58 5.28
C GLU A 44 -4.01 8.62 4.14
N LEU A 45 -3.78 7.32 4.32
CA LEU A 45 -4.25 6.35 3.34
C LEU A 45 -5.78 6.32 3.24
N ALA A 46 -6.49 6.50 4.36
CA ALA A 46 -7.95 6.55 4.32
C ALA A 46 -8.43 7.72 3.44
N GLU A 47 -7.80 8.89 3.57
CA GLU A 47 -8.08 10.07 2.74
C GLU A 47 -7.81 9.80 1.25
N ILE A 48 -6.65 9.20 0.92
CA ILE A 48 -6.29 8.83 -0.47
C ILE A 48 -7.30 7.85 -1.07
N LEU A 49 -7.79 6.91 -0.28
CA LEU A 49 -8.72 5.87 -0.71
C LEU A 49 -10.19 6.29 -0.65
N GLY A 50 -10.49 7.51 -0.18
CA GLY A 50 -11.88 7.96 0.04
C GLY A 50 -12.60 7.13 1.12
N LEU A 51 -11.86 6.66 2.11
CA LEU A 51 -12.36 5.96 3.29
C LEU A 51 -12.52 6.97 4.43
N GLU A 52 -13.68 6.96 5.10
CA GLU A 52 -14.00 7.94 6.15
C GLU A 52 -13.09 7.85 7.39
N TYR A 53 -12.51 6.67 7.70
CA TYR A 53 -11.81 6.43 8.95
C TYR A 53 -10.63 5.45 8.82
N PHE A 54 -9.53 5.73 9.53
CA PHE A 54 -8.36 4.85 9.63
C PHE A 54 -8.68 3.41 10.09
N SER A 55 -9.73 3.22 10.89
CA SER A 55 -10.14 1.90 11.40
C SER A 55 -10.57 0.94 10.28
N ARG A 56 -11.11 1.49 9.18
CA ARG A 56 -11.42 0.70 7.97
C ARG A 56 -10.15 0.27 7.26
N VAL A 57 -9.17 1.16 7.12
CA VAL A 57 -7.84 0.81 6.59
C VAL A 57 -7.21 -0.31 7.43
N SER A 58 -7.23 -0.19 8.76
CA SER A 58 -6.72 -1.24 9.64
C SER A 58 -7.44 -2.60 9.47
N SER A 59 -8.76 -2.57 9.29
CA SER A 59 -9.57 -3.78 9.04
C SER A 59 -9.28 -4.42 7.69
N ILE A 60 -9.04 -3.60 6.65
CA ILE A 60 -8.58 -4.05 5.34
C ILE A 60 -7.21 -4.70 5.46
N GLU A 61 -6.22 -3.97 5.97
CA GLU A 61 -4.82 -4.40 6.04
C GLU A 61 -4.60 -5.66 6.89
N SER A 62 -5.47 -5.90 7.87
CA SER A 62 -5.46 -7.12 8.68
C SER A 62 -6.20 -8.29 8.04
N GLY A 63 -6.85 -8.09 6.89
CA GLY A 63 -7.65 -9.09 6.20
C GLY A 63 -8.98 -9.41 6.89
N LYS A 64 -9.34 -8.70 7.97
CA LYS A 64 -10.63 -8.84 8.65
C LYS A 64 -11.80 -8.43 7.76
N GLU A 65 -11.56 -7.41 6.94
CA GLU A 65 -12.52 -6.96 5.94
C GLU A 65 -12.02 -7.32 4.54
N LEU A 66 -12.64 -8.33 3.95
CA LEU A 66 -12.25 -8.85 2.64
C LEU A 66 -12.58 -7.82 1.54
N LEU A 67 -11.56 -7.42 0.79
CA LEU A 67 -11.69 -6.53 -0.37
C LEU A 67 -12.58 -7.11 -1.47
N GLU A 68 -12.67 -8.44 -1.55
CA GLU A 68 -13.32 -9.17 -2.64
C GLU A 68 -14.77 -9.58 -2.35
N THR A 69 -15.29 -9.32 -1.14
CA THR A 69 -16.59 -9.89 -0.70
C THR A 69 -17.84 -9.21 -1.29
N GLY A 70 -17.74 -8.40 -2.34
CA GLY A 70 -18.89 -7.74 -2.98
C GLY A 70 -19.65 -6.74 -2.09
N LYS A 71 -19.31 -6.65 -0.80
CA LYS A 71 -19.90 -5.70 0.17
C LYS A 71 -19.34 -4.30 0.05
N ARG A 72 -18.20 -4.14 -0.62
CA ARG A 72 -17.54 -2.84 -0.80
C ARG A 72 -18.01 -2.20 -2.10
N PRO A 73 -18.33 -0.89 -2.11
CA PRO A 73 -18.66 -0.19 -3.35
C PRO A 73 -17.54 -0.37 -4.38
N HIS A 74 -17.91 -0.64 -5.64
CA HIS A 74 -16.97 -0.89 -6.73
C HIS A 74 -15.92 0.23 -6.85
N ILE A 75 -16.32 1.48 -6.61
CA ILE A 75 -15.46 2.67 -6.62
C ILE A 75 -14.28 2.55 -5.64
N GLN A 76 -14.48 1.95 -4.46
CA GLN A 76 -13.41 1.80 -3.47
C GLN A 76 -12.40 0.73 -3.87
N ILE A 77 -12.85 -0.34 -4.53
CA ILE A 77 -11.95 -1.38 -5.05
C ILE A 77 -11.09 -0.79 -6.17
N GLU A 78 -11.68 -0.01 -7.07
CA GLU A 78 -10.94 0.66 -8.14
C GLU A 78 -9.93 1.66 -7.59
N ARG A 79 -10.29 2.45 -6.57
CA ARG A 79 -9.34 3.37 -5.94
C ARG A 79 -8.16 2.65 -5.29
N ILE A 80 -8.40 1.49 -4.66
CA ILE A 80 -7.33 0.65 -4.11
C ILE A 80 -6.40 0.13 -5.20
N LYS A 81 -6.95 -0.31 -6.34
CA LYS A 81 -6.15 -0.75 -7.48
C LYS A 81 -5.33 0.39 -8.09
N GLN A 82 -5.93 1.56 -8.28
CA GLN A 82 -5.22 2.76 -8.75
C GLN A 82 -4.05 3.08 -7.82
N TYR A 83 -4.30 3.16 -6.52
CA TYR A 83 -3.26 3.38 -5.53
C TYR A 83 -2.16 2.30 -5.59
N LEU A 84 -2.53 1.02 -5.75
CA LEU A 84 -1.55 -0.07 -5.76
C LEU A 84 -0.70 -0.11 -7.03
N TYR A 85 -1.30 0.11 -8.20
CA TYR A 85 -0.72 -0.28 -9.49
C TYR A 85 -0.49 0.86 -10.46
N GLU A 86 -1.11 2.03 -10.26
CA GLU A 86 -1.08 3.13 -11.22
C GLU A 86 -0.45 4.41 -10.64
N GLU A 87 -0.42 4.55 -9.33
CA GLU A 87 0.02 5.77 -8.64
C GLU A 87 1.25 5.51 -7.78
N ASP A 88 2.21 6.42 -7.80
CA ASP A 88 3.34 6.40 -6.87
C ASP A 88 3.33 7.68 -6.05
N TYR A 89 3.60 7.55 -4.75
CA TYR A 89 3.68 8.70 -3.84
C TYR A 89 5.08 8.85 -3.27
N GLN A 90 5.60 10.07 -3.28
CA GLN A 90 6.85 10.43 -2.60
C GLN A 90 6.59 11.54 -1.59
N ASN A 91 6.89 11.29 -0.31
CA ASN A 91 6.67 12.22 0.80
C ASN A 91 5.23 12.75 0.89
N GLY A 92 4.25 11.92 0.56
CA GLY A 92 2.84 12.27 0.62
C GLY A 92 2.26 12.89 -0.63
N GLU A 93 3.07 13.15 -1.65
CA GLU A 93 2.63 13.76 -2.91
C GLU A 93 2.64 12.75 -4.04
N LEU A 94 1.58 12.76 -4.85
CA LEU A 94 1.47 11.94 -6.06
C LEU A 94 2.53 12.40 -7.06
N VAL A 95 3.46 11.50 -7.40
CA VAL A 95 4.46 11.74 -8.44
C VAL A 95 4.00 11.11 -9.75
N LYS A 96 4.18 11.87 -10.86
CA LYS A 96 3.85 11.45 -12.22
C LYS A 96 5.10 11.09 -13.01
#